data_AF-A0A3B8IJ53-F1
#
_entry.id   AF-A0A3B8IJ53-F1
#
_cell.length_a   1.000
_cell.length_b   1.000
_cell.length_c   1.000
_cell.angle_alpha   90.00
_cell.angle_beta   90.00
_cell.angle_gamma   90.00
#
_symmetry.space_group_name_H-M   'P 1'
#
loop_
_entity.id
_entity.type
_entity.pdbx_description
1 polymer ?
#
loop_
_entity_poly.entity_id
_entity_poly.type
_entity_poly.pdbx_seq_one_letter_code
_entity_poly.pdbx_strand_id
1 'polypeptide(L)'
;MNYIWTPETPLPTASYSDLIRKFSDGLDATHFPPGFSLFDEVTLSELSVKFAFSPGSTCQTKLGSTLGEDWTFLSDDSLTLAAPQFHYQAEIARPVDEPPEYTALYSLVGSVSIGGDTYIATLDIPGLGAWNMEVRRDEDLALPGLTDLARLVGGDSLVSTVSGLLDALPVSNLALEYVAVQFNPFTRTLVNVLLFGHFDFFDGRIDFRTSLPDFSISASLHLDREHRPERATGPIRIQPIIEQYFGSSLSFPDTVLSGLSFNTTLTEGDYSITVAMDDLLQIPVGYNSLSLDKLELTLLHSAGETEGSLSGVFTMGGVIFSTYAQYSTVDGWAFSGEVTHGDISFVSFTNGLLSFFDTQLPANVPDITITDLGVSFTTVDEDFQFQAATDSEIEIPFLTGPEAHIMADVFIESKVDSATGNRQISGYLEGDFVIDDCEFLLQYSFGKESHVFVASWASATDENGNYLHTLGVHTFLDAMGIDLTIPEGIDLDLGQIYFQYTAESETLELVANSANYGDAYLIVSKLPLGQLGSDQPVPEDMSTAPWQYILGWAYTDVTKLSDIPGVGSFFAPADMFTMKEVSLVVASMDVSQFEIPVMPAMRTITPGVDASENPPAPADVRRPV
;
A
#
# COMPACT_ATOMS: atom_id res chain seq x y z
N MET A 1 28.90 40.80 -47.22
CA MET A 1 30.34 40.95 -47.50
C MET A 1 31.08 40.27 -46.36
N ASN A 2 31.92 39.27 -46.64
CA ASN A 2 32.72 38.59 -45.61
C ASN A 2 34.13 39.20 -45.64
N TYR A 3 34.55 39.78 -44.52
CA TYR A 3 35.92 40.20 -44.32
C TYR A 3 36.56 39.27 -43.29
N ILE A 4 37.45 38.40 -43.77
CA ILE A 4 38.22 37.49 -42.93
C ILE A 4 39.63 38.05 -42.89
N TRP A 5 40.14 38.33 -41.70
CA TRP A 5 41.50 38.79 -41.52
C TRP A 5 42.27 37.77 -40.66
N THR A 6 43.38 37.28 -41.19
CA THR A 6 44.32 36.39 -40.51
C THR A 6 45.68 37.09 -40.46
N PRO A 7 46.31 37.26 -39.27
CA PRO A 7 47.54 38.02 -39.18
C PRO A 7 48.76 37.30 -39.77
N GLU A 8 49.58 38.02 -40.54
CA GLU A 8 51.01 37.72 -40.74
C GLU A 8 51.92 38.44 -39.70
N THR A 9 51.35 39.34 -38.87
CA THR A 9 52.04 40.12 -37.82
C THR A 9 51.14 40.34 -36.60
N PRO A 10 51.66 40.34 -35.35
CA PRO A 10 50.85 40.58 -34.15
C PRO A 10 50.17 41.96 -34.15
N LEU A 11 48.88 42.00 -33.79
CA LEU A 11 48.09 43.23 -33.61
C LEU A 11 48.41 43.94 -32.28
N PRO A 12 48.01 45.22 -32.10
CA PRO A 12 48.14 45.93 -30.84
C PRO A 12 47.39 45.21 -29.72
N THR A 13 48.03 45.15 -28.56
CA THR A 13 47.39 44.70 -27.33
C THR A 13 46.30 45.70 -26.90
N ALA A 14 45.16 45.18 -26.49
CA ALA A 14 44.05 45.96 -25.97
C ALA A 14 43.34 45.18 -24.86
N SER A 15 42.68 45.90 -23.96
CA SER A 15 41.77 45.27 -23.00
C SER A 15 40.63 44.60 -23.76
N TYR A 16 40.28 43.40 -23.30
CA TYR A 16 39.12 42.66 -23.78
C TYR A 16 37.83 43.49 -23.74
N SER A 17 37.60 44.19 -22.63
CA SER A 17 36.43 45.05 -22.44
C SER A 17 36.37 46.13 -23.53
N ASP A 18 37.52 46.65 -23.95
CA ASP A 18 37.60 47.62 -25.05
C ASP A 18 37.36 46.98 -26.42
N LEU A 19 37.87 45.76 -26.65
CA LEU A 19 37.64 45.01 -27.89
C LEU A 19 36.16 44.69 -28.05
N ILE A 20 35.54 44.10 -27.03
CA ILE A 20 34.12 43.76 -27.00
C ILE A 20 33.29 45.01 -27.23
N ARG A 21 33.50 46.06 -26.44
CA ARG A 21 32.74 47.31 -26.56
C ARG A 21 32.83 47.92 -27.96
N LYS A 22 33.99 47.80 -28.63
CA LYS A 22 34.17 48.26 -30.01
C LYS A 22 33.41 47.41 -31.04
N PHE A 23 33.29 46.11 -30.82
CA PHE A 23 32.71 45.17 -31.79
C PHE A 23 31.24 44.78 -31.50
N SER A 24 30.73 45.06 -30.30
CA SER A 24 29.35 44.84 -29.87
C SER A 24 28.51 46.13 -29.76
N ASP A 25 29.07 47.27 -30.17
CA ASP A 25 28.45 48.61 -30.03
C ASP A 25 28.05 48.95 -28.57
N GLY A 26 28.78 48.37 -27.60
CA GLY A 26 28.55 48.58 -26.17
C GLY A 26 27.39 47.80 -25.56
N LEU A 27 26.75 46.89 -26.30
CA LEU A 27 25.62 46.08 -25.81
C LEU A 27 26.04 44.97 -24.82
N ASP A 28 27.35 44.74 -24.65
CA ASP A 28 27.86 43.46 -24.13
C ASP A 28 28.92 43.59 -23.00
N ALA A 29 29.12 44.81 -22.47
CA ALA A 29 30.26 45.15 -21.61
C ALA A 29 30.21 44.60 -20.16
N THR A 30 29.29 43.69 -19.81
CA THR A 30 29.00 43.30 -18.42
C THR A 30 29.25 41.82 -18.07
N HIS A 31 29.91 41.05 -18.94
CA HIS A 31 30.00 39.58 -18.77
C HIS A 31 31.19 39.10 -17.92
N PHE A 32 32.19 39.94 -17.69
CA PHE A 32 33.40 39.59 -16.95
C PHE A 32 33.45 40.35 -15.63
N PRO A 33 33.81 39.69 -14.51
CA PRO A 33 33.96 40.40 -13.25
C PRO A 33 35.08 41.45 -13.34
N PRO A 34 34.94 42.59 -12.65
CA PRO A 34 36.05 43.53 -12.51
C PRO A 34 37.18 42.88 -11.68
N GLY A 35 38.44 43.10 -12.08
CA GLY A 35 39.62 42.66 -11.33
C GLY A 35 40.37 41.44 -11.88
N PHE A 36 40.02 40.95 -13.07
CA PHE A 36 40.75 39.88 -13.75
C PHE A 36 41.77 40.45 -14.75
N SER A 37 43.05 40.49 -14.37
CA SER A 37 44.14 41.01 -15.22
C SER A 37 44.37 40.22 -16.51
N LEU A 38 43.91 38.97 -16.55
CA LEU A 38 43.99 38.09 -17.72
C LEU A 38 43.37 38.72 -18.98
N PHE A 39 42.37 39.58 -18.80
CA PHE A 39 41.64 40.23 -19.89
C PHE A 39 42.06 41.70 -20.10
N ASP A 40 43.03 42.20 -19.35
CA ASP A 40 43.52 43.57 -19.47
C ASP A 40 44.42 43.75 -20.69
N GLU A 41 45.13 42.69 -21.11
CA GLU A 41 46.02 42.71 -22.26
C GLU A 41 45.89 41.44 -23.12
N VAL A 42 45.15 41.54 -24.22
CA VAL A 42 44.74 40.40 -25.05
C VAL A 42 45.31 40.52 -26.47
N THR A 43 45.91 39.44 -27.00
CA THR A 43 46.53 39.41 -28.34
C THR A 43 45.65 38.64 -29.32
N LEU A 44 44.95 39.37 -30.20
CA LEU A 44 44.07 38.77 -31.22
C LEU A 44 44.83 37.80 -32.13
N SER A 45 44.36 36.56 -32.16
CA SER A 45 44.81 35.50 -33.07
C SER A 45 43.86 35.34 -34.27
N GLU A 46 42.59 35.74 -34.14
CA GLU A 46 41.58 35.68 -35.19
C GLU A 46 40.61 36.87 -35.12
N LEU A 47 40.23 37.41 -36.29
CA LEU A 47 39.12 38.36 -36.43
C LEU A 47 38.40 38.09 -37.76
N SER A 48 37.11 37.77 -37.68
CA SER A 48 36.24 37.64 -38.85
C SER A 48 34.97 38.46 -38.64
N VAL A 49 34.65 39.33 -39.60
CA VAL A 49 33.43 40.13 -39.59
C VAL A 49 32.66 39.91 -40.88
N LYS A 50 31.42 39.45 -40.74
CA LYS A 50 30.46 39.28 -41.82
C LYS A 50 29.38 40.33 -41.68
N PHE A 51 29.27 41.17 -42.71
CA PHE A 51 28.22 42.16 -42.82
C PHE A 51 27.13 41.66 -43.77
N ALA A 52 25.88 41.74 -43.33
CA ALA A 52 24.71 41.52 -44.15
C ALA A 52 23.81 42.78 -44.14
N PHE A 53 23.24 43.09 -45.30
CA PHE A 53 22.49 44.33 -45.52
C PHE A 53 21.03 44.09 -45.94
N SER A 54 20.64 42.83 -46.11
CA SER A 54 19.28 42.44 -46.50
C SER A 54 18.41 42.18 -45.26
N PRO A 55 17.12 42.54 -45.28
CA PRO A 55 16.20 42.22 -44.19
C PRO A 55 16.18 40.70 -43.90
N GLY A 56 16.22 40.31 -42.62
CA GLY A 56 16.29 38.91 -42.19
C GLY A 56 17.68 38.26 -42.28
N SER A 57 18.73 39.01 -42.67
CA SER A 57 20.11 38.49 -42.67
C SER A 57 20.86 38.82 -41.39
N THR A 58 21.82 37.96 -41.00
CA THR A 58 22.65 38.15 -39.79
C THR A 58 24.00 38.77 -40.12
N CYS A 59 24.37 39.78 -39.33
CA CYS A 59 25.76 40.21 -39.20
C CYS A 59 26.43 39.32 -38.14
N GLN A 60 27.67 38.91 -38.36
CA GLN A 60 28.40 38.05 -37.43
C GLN A 60 29.81 38.60 -37.21
N THR A 61 30.24 38.64 -35.97
CA THR A 61 31.63 38.95 -35.58
C THR A 61 32.19 37.76 -34.83
N LYS A 62 33.36 37.27 -35.24
CA LYS A 62 34.14 36.27 -34.53
C LYS A 62 35.48 36.86 -34.13
N LEU A 63 35.88 36.65 -32.89
CA LEU A 63 37.17 37.03 -32.33
C LEU A 63 37.80 35.79 -31.71
N GLY A 64 39.07 35.57 -31.99
CA GLY A 64 39.91 34.60 -31.30
C GLY A 64 41.11 35.31 -30.69
N SER A 65 41.51 34.91 -29.49
CA SER A 65 42.73 35.39 -28.86
C SER A 65 43.43 34.30 -28.09
N THR A 66 44.76 34.35 -28.07
CA THR A 66 45.56 33.62 -27.08
C THR A 66 45.78 34.51 -25.87
N LEU A 67 45.63 33.96 -24.67
CA LEU A 67 45.93 34.65 -23.42
C LEU A 67 47.36 34.26 -23.00
N GLY A 68 48.12 35.25 -22.50
CA GLY A 68 49.57 35.10 -22.29
C GLY A 68 49.97 34.42 -20.97
N GLU A 69 49.01 34.13 -20.09
CA GLU A 69 49.23 33.57 -18.76
C GLU A 69 48.21 32.47 -18.47
N ASP A 70 48.61 31.49 -17.66
CA ASP A 70 47.70 30.48 -17.13
C ASP A 70 46.69 31.12 -16.19
N TRP A 71 45.47 30.59 -16.17
CA TRP A 71 44.40 31.17 -15.36
C TRP A 71 43.91 30.26 -14.26
N THR A 72 44.05 30.72 -13.02
CA THR A 72 43.59 30.02 -11.83
C THR A 72 42.20 30.47 -11.39
N PHE A 73 41.24 29.56 -11.36
CA PHE A 73 39.82 29.85 -11.09
C PHE A 73 39.53 30.03 -9.61
N LEU A 74 40.09 29.12 -8.82
CA LEU A 74 39.81 29.01 -7.40
C LEU A 74 40.81 29.82 -6.60
N SER A 75 40.42 30.27 -5.41
CA SER A 75 41.28 31.10 -4.54
C SER A 75 42.45 30.32 -3.91
N ASP A 76 42.39 28.99 -3.94
CA ASP A 76 43.35 28.06 -3.33
C ASP A 76 44.31 27.41 -4.35
N ASP A 77 44.28 27.91 -5.58
CA ASP A 77 45.08 27.43 -6.71
C ASP A 77 44.90 25.95 -7.09
N SER A 78 43.78 25.34 -6.69
CA SER A 78 43.48 23.93 -6.96
C SER A 78 43.06 23.62 -8.40
N LEU A 79 42.67 24.64 -9.19
CA LEU A 79 42.23 24.48 -10.57
C LEU A 79 42.76 25.61 -11.45
N THR A 80 43.58 25.25 -12.44
CA THR A 80 44.23 26.17 -13.38
C THR A 80 43.99 25.75 -14.81
N LEU A 81 43.53 26.67 -15.65
CA LEU A 81 43.45 26.53 -17.10
C LEU A 81 44.74 27.05 -17.72
N ALA A 82 45.56 26.12 -18.19
CA ALA A 82 46.80 26.41 -18.85
C ALA A 82 46.58 26.79 -20.32
N ALA A 83 47.39 27.74 -20.79
CA ALA A 83 47.38 28.28 -22.15
C ALA A 83 45.97 28.60 -22.71
N PRO A 84 45.13 29.39 -22.00
CA PRO A 84 43.76 29.58 -22.40
C PRO A 84 43.63 30.37 -23.72
N GLN A 85 42.81 29.83 -24.62
CA GLN A 85 42.41 30.45 -25.87
C GLN A 85 40.99 30.96 -25.72
N PHE A 86 40.84 32.26 -25.92
CA PHE A 86 39.55 32.92 -25.84
C PHE A 86 38.89 32.94 -27.22
N HIS A 87 37.63 32.53 -27.28
CA HIS A 87 36.77 32.63 -28.45
C HIS A 87 35.53 33.42 -28.12
N TYR A 88 35.21 34.35 -29.01
CA TYR A 88 33.97 35.11 -29.01
C TYR A 88 33.31 35.03 -30.36
N GLN A 89 32.00 34.82 -30.34
CA GLN A 89 31.16 34.90 -31.51
C GLN A 89 29.90 35.67 -31.15
N ALA A 90 29.68 36.80 -31.83
CA ALA A 90 28.44 37.55 -31.74
C ALA A 90 27.71 37.59 -33.06
N GLU A 91 26.40 37.53 -32.99
CA GLU A 91 25.48 37.63 -34.12
C GLU A 91 24.43 38.69 -33.83
N ILE A 92 24.20 39.55 -34.82
CA ILE A 92 23.11 40.53 -34.84
C ILE A 92 22.17 40.12 -35.96
N ALA A 93 21.01 39.59 -35.60
CA ALA A 93 19.91 39.40 -36.51
C ALA A 93 19.09 40.69 -36.61
N ARG A 94 18.62 41.01 -37.81
CA ARG A 94 17.69 42.12 -38.05
C ARG A 94 16.43 41.57 -38.72
N PRO A 95 15.49 41.00 -37.94
CA PRO A 95 14.25 40.49 -38.48
C PRO A 95 13.42 41.65 -39.08
N VAL A 96 12.48 41.31 -39.95
CA VAL A 96 11.58 42.31 -40.56
C VAL A 96 10.53 42.68 -39.52
N ASP A 97 10.35 43.98 -39.25
CA ASP A 97 9.37 44.53 -38.31
C ASP A 97 9.59 44.19 -36.82
N GLU A 98 10.77 43.70 -36.44
CA GLU A 98 11.17 43.42 -35.05
C GLU A 98 12.45 44.18 -34.66
N PRO A 99 12.69 44.42 -33.37
CA PRO A 99 13.98 44.94 -32.91
C PRO A 99 15.12 43.98 -33.26
N PRO A 100 16.36 44.48 -33.45
CA PRO A 100 17.51 43.62 -33.68
C PRO A 100 17.74 42.67 -32.50
N GLU A 101 17.91 41.38 -32.80
CA GLU A 101 18.28 40.37 -31.82
C GLU A 101 19.80 40.24 -31.78
N TYR A 102 20.35 40.23 -30.56
CA TYR A 102 21.77 40.07 -30.30
C TYR A 102 22.02 38.78 -29.55
N THR A 103 22.89 37.93 -30.08
CA THR A 103 23.36 36.73 -29.39
C THR A 103 24.88 36.72 -29.38
N ALA A 104 25.49 36.58 -28.21
CA ALA A 104 26.92 36.40 -28.06
C ALA A 104 27.22 35.09 -27.33
N LEU A 105 28.27 34.41 -27.80
CA LEU A 105 28.84 33.23 -27.18
C LEU A 105 30.29 33.52 -26.82
N TYR A 106 30.64 33.07 -25.62
CA TYR A 106 31.93 33.28 -25.00
C TYR A 106 32.45 31.94 -24.50
N SER A 107 33.60 31.52 -25.01
CA SER A 107 34.22 30.28 -24.54
C SER A 107 35.72 30.45 -24.38
N LEU A 108 36.26 29.90 -23.30
CA LEU A 108 37.70 29.70 -23.14
C LEU A 108 38.02 28.22 -23.35
N VAL A 109 38.99 27.92 -24.20
CA VAL A 109 39.48 26.57 -24.44
C VAL A 109 40.93 26.50 -23.99
N GLY A 110 41.27 25.54 -23.15
CA GLY A 110 42.64 25.33 -22.69
C GLY A 110 42.81 23.94 -22.14
N SER A 111 43.87 23.73 -21.36
CA SER A 111 44.11 22.45 -20.69
C SER A 111 44.05 22.59 -19.17
N VAL A 112 43.46 21.61 -18.50
CA VAL A 112 43.39 21.54 -17.03
C VAL A 112 44.05 20.26 -16.54
N SER A 113 44.74 20.32 -15.39
CA SER A 113 45.27 19.10 -14.75
C SER A 113 44.38 18.65 -13.60
N ILE A 114 43.94 17.40 -13.65
CA ILE A 114 43.10 16.75 -12.63
C ILE A 114 43.67 15.35 -12.39
N GLY A 115 43.94 14.98 -11.15
CA GLY A 115 44.49 13.65 -10.83
C GLY A 115 45.92 13.40 -11.34
N GLY A 116 46.62 14.41 -11.86
CA GLY A 116 47.95 14.27 -12.47
C GLY A 116 47.93 14.11 -13.99
N ASP A 117 46.76 13.87 -14.58
CA ASP A 117 46.56 13.86 -16.03
C ASP A 117 46.14 15.25 -16.53
N THR A 118 46.21 15.45 -17.85
CA THR A 118 45.88 16.72 -18.52
C THR A 118 44.70 16.53 -19.46
N TYR A 119 43.69 17.38 -19.33
CA TYR A 119 42.43 17.31 -20.06
C TYR A 119 42.17 18.59 -20.83
N ILE A 120 41.41 18.49 -21.92
CA ILE A 120 40.91 19.67 -22.63
C ILE A 120 39.72 20.22 -21.84
N ALA A 121 39.77 21.51 -21.52
CA ALA A 121 38.69 22.18 -20.82
C ALA A 121 38.07 23.27 -21.72
N THR A 122 36.75 23.27 -21.82
CA THR A 122 35.96 24.32 -22.49
C THR A 122 35.10 25.01 -21.44
N LEU A 123 35.29 26.30 -21.26
CA LEU A 123 34.61 27.11 -20.26
C LEU A 123 33.66 28.07 -20.95
N ASP A 124 32.37 27.83 -20.78
CA ASP A 124 31.32 28.72 -21.26
C ASP A 124 31.08 29.85 -20.26
N ILE A 125 30.97 31.08 -20.78
CA ILE A 125 30.83 32.31 -19.97
C ILE A 125 29.44 32.93 -20.24
N PRO A 126 28.39 32.52 -19.50
CA PRO A 126 27.02 32.97 -19.72
C PRO A 126 26.73 34.38 -19.16
N GLY A 127 27.72 35.09 -18.61
CA GLY A 127 27.56 36.40 -17.97
C GLY A 127 27.56 36.34 -16.44
N LEU A 128 26.54 36.92 -15.79
CA LEU A 128 26.48 37.14 -14.33
C LEU A 128 26.16 35.89 -13.48
N GLY A 129 26.39 34.68 -14.00
CA GLY A 129 26.09 33.41 -13.33
C GLY A 129 27.33 32.60 -12.93
N ALA A 130 27.09 31.37 -12.45
CA ALA A 130 28.15 30.37 -12.34
C ALA A 130 28.68 30.04 -13.75
N TRP A 131 29.99 29.94 -13.88
CA TRP A 131 30.62 29.56 -15.13
C TRP A 131 30.78 28.05 -15.16
N ASN A 132 30.60 27.45 -16.35
CA ASN A 132 30.57 26.01 -16.52
C ASN A 132 31.75 25.57 -17.38
N MET A 133 32.66 24.79 -16.78
CA MET A 133 33.81 24.22 -17.47
C MET A 133 33.55 22.76 -17.79
N GLU A 134 33.29 22.45 -19.06
CA GLU A 134 33.27 21.08 -19.56
C GLU A 134 34.70 20.55 -19.67
N VAL A 135 34.95 19.39 -19.07
CA VAL A 135 36.21 18.64 -19.18
C VAL A 135 36.01 17.54 -20.22
N ARG A 136 36.83 17.57 -21.26
CA ARG A 136 36.77 16.65 -22.40
C ARG A 136 38.02 15.78 -22.46
N ARG A 137 37.81 14.57 -22.96
CA ARG A 137 38.88 13.62 -23.25
C ARG A 137 39.71 14.06 -24.46
N ASP A 138 41.01 13.77 -24.40
CA ASP A 138 41.80 13.57 -25.61
C ASP A 138 41.53 12.15 -26.16
N GLU A 139 41.80 11.86 -27.43
CA GLU A 139 41.34 10.63 -28.13
C GLU A 139 41.75 9.32 -27.41
N ASP A 140 42.79 9.35 -26.57
CA ASP A 140 43.35 8.21 -25.85
C ASP A 140 43.17 8.24 -24.31
N LEU A 141 42.51 9.26 -23.74
CA LEU A 141 42.44 9.45 -22.28
C LEU A 141 41.00 9.23 -21.74
N ALA A 142 40.85 8.42 -20.69
CA ALA A 142 39.58 8.34 -19.95
C ALA A 142 39.33 9.64 -19.19
N LEU A 143 38.07 10.05 -18.99
CA LEU A 143 37.76 11.23 -18.16
C LEU A 143 38.30 11.07 -16.72
N PRO A 144 38.53 12.19 -15.99
CA PRO A 144 39.07 12.11 -14.64
C PRO A 144 38.22 11.21 -13.74
N GLY A 145 38.85 10.37 -12.91
CA GLY A 145 38.15 9.47 -12.01
C GLY A 145 37.36 10.20 -10.93
N LEU A 146 36.32 9.56 -10.39
CA LEU A 146 35.51 10.11 -9.30
C LEU A 146 36.34 10.50 -8.07
N THR A 147 37.37 9.72 -7.75
CA THR A 147 38.27 10.01 -6.61
C THR A 147 39.13 11.24 -6.85
N ASP A 148 39.56 11.50 -8.08
CA ASP A 148 40.33 12.72 -8.41
C ASP A 148 39.43 13.96 -8.39
N LEU A 149 38.19 13.82 -8.84
CA LEU A 149 37.18 14.88 -8.78
C LEU A 149 36.76 15.15 -7.33
N ALA A 150 36.58 14.10 -6.51
CA ALA A 150 36.32 14.23 -5.08
C ALA A 150 37.46 14.95 -4.36
N ARG A 151 38.71 14.63 -4.71
CA ARG A 151 39.89 15.32 -4.16
C ARG A 151 39.90 16.80 -4.54
N LEU A 152 39.56 17.12 -5.78
CA LEU A 152 39.45 18.50 -6.27
C LEU A 152 38.38 19.30 -5.49
N VAL A 153 37.23 18.68 -5.20
CA VAL A 153 36.09 19.38 -4.56
C VAL A 153 36.23 19.49 -3.04
N GLY A 154 36.63 18.42 -2.37
CA GLY A 154 36.51 18.29 -0.90
C GLY A 154 37.69 17.58 -0.23
N GLY A 155 38.80 17.40 -0.93
CA GLY A 155 40.02 16.77 -0.41
C GLY A 155 39.83 15.32 0.05
N ASP A 156 40.76 14.85 0.89
CA ASP A 156 40.82 13.43 1.30
C ASP A 156 39.59 12.95 2.09
N SER A 157 38.90 13.86 2.79
CA SER A 157 37.63 13.53 3.45
C SER A 157 36.57 13.11 2.45
N LEU A 158 36.39 13.88 1.37
CA LEU A 158 35.39 13.54 0.35
C LEU A 158 35.81 12.31 -0.45
N VAL A 159 37.10 12.12 -0.71
CA VAL A 159 37.63 10.90 -1.35
C VAL A 159 37.25 9.66 -0.54
N SER A 160 37.42 9.73 0.78
CA SER A 160 37.09 8.61 1.68
C SER A 160 35.60 8.28 1.66
N THR A 161 34.74 9.31 1.67
CA THR A 161 33.29 9.13 1.61
C THR A 161 32.83 8.58 0.25
N VAL A 162 33.33 9.12 -0.86
CA VAL A 162 32.99 8.66 -2.22
C VAL A 162 33.45 7.22 -2.42
N SER A 163 34.67 6.88 -2.02
CA SER A 163 35.19 5.51 -2.15
C SER A 163 34.37 4.53 -1.29
N GLY A 164 34.10 4.90 -0.04
CA GLY A 164 33.30 4.06 0.86
C GLY A 164 31.87 3.83 0.35
N LEU A 165 31.24 4.84 -0.26
CA LEU A 165 29.93 4.67 -0.89
C LEU A 165 30.01 3.71 -2.08
N LEU A 166 30.96 3.93 -3.01
CA LEU A 166 31.12 3.07 -4.19
C LEU A 166 31.39 1.61 -3.84
N ASP A 167 32.13 1.35 -2.75
CA ASP A 167 32.39 -0.01 -2.25
C ASP A 167 31.13 -0.67 -1.65
N ALA A 168 30.16 0.12 -1.16
CA ALA A 168 28.91 -0.37 -0.57
C ALA A 168 27.80 -0.59 -1.61
N LEU A 169 27.87 0.09 -2.76
CA LEU A 169 26.84 -0.02 -3.80
C LEU A 169 26.95 -1.33 -4.60
N PRO A 170 25.83 -1.93 -5.01
CA PRO A 170 25.80 -3.16 -5.82
C PRO A 170 26.06 -2.87 -7.31
N VAL A 171 27.10 -2.10 -7.62
CA VAL A 171 27.39 -1.62 -8.99
C VAL A 171 28.81 -1.98 -9.42
N SER A 172 29.05 -2.06 -10.73
CA SER A 172 30.37 -2.33 -11.30
C SER A 172 30.63 -1.51 -12.56
N ASN A 173 31.87 -1.50 -13.05
CA ASN A 173 32.26 -0.81 -14.30
C ASN A 173 31.80 0.66 -14.39
N LEU A 174 31.87 1.41 -13.29
CA LEU A 174 31.53 2.82 -13.28
C LEU A 174 32.45 3.60 -14.21
N ALA A 175 31.87 4.32 -15.17
CA ALA A 175 32.59 5.17 -16.10
C ALA A 175 31.87 6.50 -16.33
N LEU A 176 32.64 7.59 -16.34
CA LEU A 176 32.14 8.93 -16.62
C LEU A 176 32.12 9.19 -18.12
N GLU A 177 31.07 9.86 -18.57
CA GLU A 177 30.88 10.29 -19.96
C GLU A 177 30.90 11.82 -20.11
N TYR A 178 30.57 12.53 -19.03
CA TYR A 178 30.59 13.98 -18.98
C TYR A 178 30.99 14.48 -17.59
N VAL A 179 31.89 15.46 -17.58
CA VAL A 179 32.34 16.15 -16.36
C VAL A 179 32.24 17.64 -16.61
N ALA A 180 31.53 18.35 -15.74
CA ALA A 180 31.48 19.80 -15.78
C ALA A 180 31.73 20.42 -14.41
N VAL A 181 32.74 21.27 -14.33
CA VAL A 181 33.13 21.98 -13.11
C VAL A 181 32.44 23.34 -13.11
N GLN A 182 31.54 23.58 -12.15
CA GLN A 182 30.88 24.86 -12.00
C GLN A 182 31.54 25.66 -10.88
N PHE A 183 31.85 26.92 -11.15
CA PHE A 183 32.41 27.82 -10.15
C PHE A 183 31.79 29.21 -10.26
N ASN A 184 31.80 29.95 -9.15
CA ASN A 184 31.39 31.33 -9.12
C ASN A 184 32.62 32.21 -9.38
N PRO A 185 32.66 32.93 -10.51
CA PRO A 185 33.84 33.71 -10.91
C PRO A 185 34.05 34.94 -10.02
N PHE A 186 33.02 35.43 -9.32
CA PHE A 186 33.12 36.62 -8.45
C PHE A 186 33.67 36.28 -7.07
N THR A 187 33.23 35.16 -6.50
CA THR A 187 33.73 34.67 -5.21
C THR A 187 34.97 33.79 -5.34
N ARG A 188 35.30 33.34 -6.57
CA ARG A 188 36.38 32.39 -6.87
C ARG A 188 36.23 31.08 -6.07
N THR A 189 34.99 30.64 -5.92
CA THR A 189 34.64 29.41 -5.19
C THR A 189 34.03 28.39 -6.14
N LEU A 190 34.37 27.13 -5.93
CA LEU A 190 33.70 26.01 -6.58
C LEU A 190 32.23 25.97 -6.12
N VAL A 191 31.32 25.75 -7.06
CA VAL A 191 29.88 25.59 -6.79
C VAL A 191 29.58 24.11 -6.68
N ASN A 192 29.85 23.35 -7.75
CA ASN A 192 29.75 21.90 -7.77
C ASN A 192 30.55 21.33 -8.95
N VAL A 193 30.62 20.00 -9.03
CA VAL A 193 31.03 19.29 -10.24
C VAL A 193 29.87 18.41 -10.67
N LEU A 194 29.29 18.69 -11.84
CA LEU A 194 28.24 17.87 -12.45
C LEU A 194 28.85 16.69 -13.21
N LEU A 195 28.25 15.53 -13.01
CA LEU A 195 28.77 14.26 -13.51
C LEU A 195 27.64 13.48 -14.17
N PHE A 196 27.89 12.99 -15.38
CA PHE A 196 27.05 11.98 -16.03
C PHE A 196 27.93 10.82 -16.45
N GLY A 197 27.38 9.63 -16.32
CA GLY A 197 28.10 8.42 -16.64
C GLY A 197 27.18 7.22 -16.67
N HIS A 198 27.79 6.06 -16.58
CA HIS A 198 27.10 4.79 -16.45
C HIS A 198 27.83 3.85 -15.50
N PHE A 199 27.10 2.87 -15.02
CA PHE A 199 27.64 1.69 -14.36
C PHE A 199 26.82 0.47 -14.78
N ASP A 200 27.42 -0.70 -14.57
CA ASP A 200 26.75 -1.98 -14.75
C ASP A 200 26.08 -2.37 -13.44
N PHE A 201 24.81 -2.76 -13.55
CA PHE A 201 23.99 -3.31 -12.48
C PHE A 201 23.48 -4.67 -12.94
N PHE A 202 24.00 -5.72 -12.28
CA PHE A 202 23.93 -7.09 -12.80
C PHE A 202 24.46 -7.13 -14.25
N ASP A 203 23.68 -7.70 -15.18
CA ASP A 203 24.10 -7.91 -16.56
C ASP A 203 23.84 -6.72 -17.51
N GLY A 204 23.28 -5.62 -16.99
CA GLY A 204 22.86 -4.48 -17.81
C GLY A 204 23.36 -3.12 -17.32
N ARG A 205 23.28 -2.15 -18.22
CA ARG A 205 23.80 -0.80 -18.02
C ARG A 205 22.72 0.17 -17.53
N ILE A 206 23.08 0.98 -16.56
CA ILE A 206 22.27 2.09 -16.05
C ILE A 206 23.06 3.39 -16.24
N ASP A 207 22.42 4.41 -16.78
CA ASP A 207 23.01 5.75 -16.86
C ASP A 207 22.68 6.52 -15.59
N PHE A 208 23.64 7.29 -15.10
CA PHE A 208 23.50 8.06 -13.88
C PHE A 208 23.85 9.53 -14.06
N ARG A 209 23.28 10.33 -13.16
CA ARG A 209 23.65 11.72 -12.92
C ARG A 209 23.97 11.89 -11.44
N THR A 210 25.03 12.63 -11.15
CA THR A 210 25.38 13.04 -9.80
C THR A 210 26.10 14.40 -9.79
N SER A 211 26.37 14.93 -8.60
CA SER A 211 27.18 16.11 -8.42
C SER A 211 28.00 16.06 -7.15
N LEU A 212 29.22 16.58 -7.18
CA LEU A 212 30.05 16.79 -5.98
C LEU A 212 29.89 18.24 -5.46
N PRO A 213 29.91 18.50 -4.14
CA PRO A 213 30.26 17.55 -3.08
C PRO A 213 29.13 16.62 -2.63
N ASP A 214 27.86 16.92 -2.95
CA ASP A 214 26.67 16.24 -2.41
C ASP A 214 26.54 14.75 -2.72
N PHE A 215 27.23 14.27 -3.77
CA PHE A 215 27.35 12.89 -4.23
C PHE A 215 26.08 12.04 -4.06
N SER A 216 24.95 12.55 -4.54
CA SER A 216 23.72 11.77 -4.70
C SER A 216 23.66 11.21 -6.12
N ILE A 217 23.52 9.90 -6.25
CA ILE A 217 23.38 9.27 -7.57
C ILE A 217 21.88 9.11 -7.83
N SER A 218 21.43 9.63 -8.97
CA SER A 218 20.14 9.28 -9.55
C SER A 218 20.41 8.62 -10.89
N ALA A 219 19.99 7.37 -11.02
CA ALA A 219 20.29 6.54 -12.17
C ALA A 219 19.02 5.85 -12.69
N SER A 220 18.96 5.65 -13.99
CA SER A 220 17.80 5.06 -14.66
C SER A 220 18.24 4.09 -15.76
N LEU A 221 17.40 3.09 -16.02
CA LEU A 221 17.63 2.12 -17.09
C LEU A 221 18.00 2.82 -18.41
N HIS A 222 19.09 2.39 -19.04
CA HIS A 222 19.42 2.89 -20.38
C HIS A 222 18.42 2.32 -21.38
N LEU A 223 17.47 3.16 -21.80
CA LEU A 223 16.53 2.82 -22.87
C LEU A 223 17.21 3.07 -24.21
N ASP A 224 17.95 2.08 -24.72
CA ASP A 224 18.50 2.12 -26.08
C ASP A 224 17.35 1.99 -27.09
N ARG A 225 16.59 3.08 -27.27
CA ARG A 225 15.37 3.04 -28.09
C ARG A 225 15.67 3.14 -29.58
N GLU A 226 16.85 3.57 -30.00
CA GLU A 226 17.19 3.73 -31.42
C GLU A 226 18.65 4.28 -31.54
N HIS A 227 19.60 3.49 -32.06
CA HIS A 227 20.85 3.91 -32.75
C HIS A 227 22.27 3.74 -32.14
N ARG A 228 22.60 2.82 -31.20
CA ARG A 228 24.05 2.53 -30.93
C ARG A 228 24.40 1.03 -30.77
N PRO A 229 24.59 0.27 -31.88
CA PRO A 229 24.91 -1.16 -31.85
C PRO A 229 26.32 -1.53 -31.32
N GLU A 230 27.15 -0.55 -30.91
CA GLU A 230 28.54 -0.79 -30.50
C GLU A 230 28.72 -1.01 -28.98
N ARG A 231 27.66 -0.93 -28.18
CA ARG A 231 27.72 -1.04 -26.71
C ARG A 231 26.67 -2.00 -26.14
N ALA A 232 26.70 -3.25 -26.59
CA ALA A 232 25.75 -4.27 -26.13
C ALA A 232 26.06 -4.73 -24.69
N THR A 233 25.49 -4.05 -23.68
CA THR A 233 25.23 -4.66 -22.37
C THR A 233 23.93 -5.46 -22.44
N GLY A 234 23.83 -6.55 -21.67
CA GLY A 234 22.63 -7.39 -21.64
C GLY A 234 21.42 -6.66 -21.04
N PRO A 235 20.20 -7.14 -21.26
CA PRO A 235 19.03 -6.65 -20.53
C PRO A 235 19.13 -7.01 -19.04
N ILE A 236 18.68 -6.12 -18.15
CA ILE A 236 18.58 -6.40 -16.72
C ILE A 236 17.36 -7.30 -16.47
N ARG A 237 17.57 -8.43 -15.81
CA ARG A 237 16.51 -9.39 -15.44
C ARG A 237 16.14 -9.26 -13.97
N ILE A 238 14.88 -9.52 -13.62
CA ILE A 238 14.40 -9.41 -12.25
C ILE A 238 14.92 -10.52 -11.33
N GLN A 239 15.06 -11.75 -11.84
CA GLN A 239 15.37 -12.91 -11.02
C GLN A 239 16.69 -12.78 -10.22
N PRO A 240 17.82 -12.35 -10.80
CA PRO A 240 19.05 -12.12 -10.05
C PRO A 240 18.90 -11.09 -8.91
N ILE A 241 18.04 -10.08 -9.09
CA ILE A 241 17.76 -9.06 -8.08
C ILE A 241 17.01 -9.72 -6.91
N ILE A 242 15.96 -10.48 -7.20
CA ILE A 242 15.17 -11.18 -6.17
C ILE A 242 16.04 -12.17 -5.40
N GLU A 243 16.83 -12.99 -6.10
CA GLU A 243 17.70 -13.98 -5.47
C GLU A 243 18.74 -13.34 -4.54
N GLN A 244 19.28 -12.17 -4.93
CA GLN A 244 20.25 -11.43 -4.12
C GLN A 244 19.65 -10.85 -2.84
N TYR A 245 18.42 -10.32 -2.89
CA TYR A 245 17.84 -9.56 -1.77
C TYR A 245 16.82 -10.33 -0.93
N PHE A 246 16.10 -11.28 -1.53
CA PHE A 246 14.99 -12.01 -0.90
C PHE A 246 15.14 -13.53 -0.96
N GLY A 247 16.18 -14.04 -1.63
CA GLY A 247 16.36 -15.46 -1.87
C GLY A 247 15.31 -16.04 -2.82
N SER A 248 14.81 -17.24 -2.53
CA SER A 248 13.86 -17.98 -3.38
C SER A 248 12.44 -18.03 -2.79
N SER A 249 12.08 -17.06 -1.95
CA SER A 249 10.78 -16.99 -1.27
C SER A 249 9.59 -16.88 -2.21
N LEU A 250 9.78 -16.29 -3.40
CA LEU A 250 8.76 -16.18 -4.43
C LEU A 250 9.34 -16.47 -5.81
N SER A 251 8.60 -17.22 -6.64
CA SER A 251 8.99 -17.49 -8.03
C SER A 251 8.58 -16.32 -8.93
N PHE A 252 9.41 -15.28 -8.97
CA PHE A 252 9.23 -14.18 -9.93
C PHE A 252 9.37 -14.67 -11.37
N PRO A 253 8.65 -14.07 -12.34
CA PRO A 253 8.86 -14.39 -13.74
C PRO A 253 10.28 -14.04 -14.18
N ASP A 254 10.92 -14.89 -14.99
CA ASP A 254 12.22 -14.56 -15.59
C ASP A 254 12.04 -13.55 -16.75
N THR A 255 11.85 -12.29 -16.35
CA THR A 255 11.55 -11.19 -17.26
C THR A 255 12.61 -10.11 -17.25
N VAL A 256 12.63 -9.34 -18.34
CA VAL A 256 13.46 -8.14 -18.49
C VAL A 256 12.71 -6.96 -17.88
N LEU A 257 13.43 -6.12 -17.12
CA LEU A 257 12.85 -4.92 -16.54
C LEU A 257 12.38 -3.94 -17.63
N SER A 258 11.16 -3.43 -17.50
CA SER A 258 10.63 -2.36 -18.35
C SER A 258 11.01 -0.97 -17.83
N GLY A 259 11.31 -0.86 -16.53
CA GLY A 259 11.85 0.33 -15.89
C GLY A 259 12.75 0.00 -14.71
N LEU A 260 13.74 0.86 -14.47
CA LEU A 260 14.57 0.83 -13.27
C LEU A 260 14.95 2.26 -12.89
N SER A 261 14.83 2.57 -11.61
CA SER A 261 15.33 3.78 -10.96
C SER A 261 16.21 3.36 -9.78
N PHE A 262 17.40 3.95 -9.68
CA PHE A 262 18.33 3.73 -8.58
C PHE A 262 18.70 5.09 -8.00
N ASN A 263 18.51 5.26 -6.69
CA ASN A 263 18.81 6.51 -6.00
C ASN A 263 19.62 6.23 -4.73
N THR A 264 20.60 7.06 -4.43
CA THR A 264 21.42 6.97 -3.21
C THR A 264 21.87 8.36 -2.79
N THR A 265 22.15 8.51 -1.50
CA THR A 265 22.70 9.73 -0.88
C THR A 265 24.01 9.42 -0.15
N LEU A 266 24.77 10.46 0.19
CA LEU A 266 26.06 10.36 0.92
C LEU A 266 26.01 9.66 2.29
N THR A 267 24.83 9.35 2.82
CA THR A 267 24.65 8.74 4.15
C THR A 267 24.85 7.23 4.07
N GLU A 268 25.78 6.70 4.87
CA GLU A 268 25.99 5.29 5.29
C GLU A 268 25.71 4.14 4.30
N GLY A 269 25.69 4.39 2.99
CA GLY A 269 25.33 3.37 2.00
C GLY A 269 23.82 3.23 1.79
N ASP A 270 23.01 4.21 2.18
CA ASP A 270 21.56 4.19 1.93
C ASP A 270 21.27 4.26 0.43
N TYR A 271 20.48 3.34 -0.09
CA TYR A 271 20.02 3.38 -1.47
C TYR A 271 18.62 2.83 -1.63
N SER A 272 17.93 3.29 -2.66
CA SER A 272 16.62 2.79 -3.07
C SER A 272 16.68 2.36 -4.54
N ILE A 273 16.11 1.20 -4.81
CA ILE A 273 15.98 0.64 -6.16
C ILE A 273 14.50 0.40 -6.41
N THR A 274 13.96 1.04 -7.44
CA THR A 274 12.60 0.78 -7.91
C THR A 274 12.69 0.12 -9.28
N VAL A 275 12.09 -1.06 -9.42
CA VAL A 275 12.04 -1.80 -10.68
C VAL A 275 10.60 -2.02 -11.09
N ALA A 276 10.34 -1.83 -12.37
CA ALA A 276 9.06 -2.08 -13.00
C ALA A 276 9.18 -3.20 -14.02
N MET A 277 8.14 -4.03 -14.13
CA MET A 277 8.05 -5.12 -15.09
C MET A 277 6.65 -5.18 -15.70
N ASP A 278 6.60 -5.61 -16.97
CA ASP A 278 5.35 -5.70 -17.74
C ASP A 278 4.74 -7.13 -17.70
N ASP A 279 5.48 -8.10 -17.16
CA ASP A 279 5.00 -9.48 -17.02
C ASP A 279 4.17 -9.68 -15.73
N LEU A 280 3.35 -10.73 -15.74
CA LEU A 280 2.51 -11.11 -14.62
C LEU A 280 3.30 -11.96 -13.61
N LEU A 281 3.14 -11.64 -12.33
CA LEU A 281 3.59 -12.49 -11.23
C LEU A 281 2.46 -13.44 -10.82
N GLN A 282 2.75 -14.74 -10.83
CA GLN A 282 1.80 -15.76 -10.42
C GLN A 282 2.10 -16.20 -8.98
N ILE A 283 1.15 -15.98 -8.09
CA ILE A 283 1.25 -16.36 -6.68
C ILE A 283 0.28 -17.53 -6.47
N PRO A 284 0.74 -18.71 -6.05
CA PRO A 284 -0.17 -19.81 -5.75
C PRO A 284 -1.07 -19.45 -4.57
N VAL A 285 -2.39 -19.61 -4.75
CA VAL A 285 -3.41 -19.37 -3.71
C VAL A 285 -4.44 -20.49 -3.81
N GLY A 286 -4.45 -21.39 -2.83
CA GLY A 286 -5.30 -22.58 -2.86
C GLY A 286 -4.97 -23.50 -4.04
N TYR A 287 -5.97 -23.84 -4.85
CA TYR A 287 -5.80 -24.66 -6.06
C TYR A 287 -5.57 -23.82 -7.33
N ASN A 288 -5.62 -22.49 -7.22
CA ASN A 288 -5.46 -21.55 -8.33
C ASN A 288 -4.22 -20.66 -8.12
N SER A 289 -3.94 -19.77 -9.08
CA SER A 289 -2.89 -18.76 -8.94
C SER A 289 -3.49 -17.35 -9.06
N LEU A 290 -3.11 -16.48 -8.13
CA LEU A 290 -3.35 -15.05 -8.23
C LEU A 290 -2.37 -14.44 -9.22
N SER A 291 -2.90 -13.75 -10.22
CA SER A 291 -2.09 -13.02 -11.20
C SER A 291 -1.98 -11.56 -10.77
N LEU A 292 -0.76 -11.11 -10.51
CA LEU A 292 -0.46 -9.73 -10.18
C LEU A 292 0.16 -9.02 -11.40
N ASP A 293 -0.48 -7.92 -11.81
CA ASP A 293 -0.12 -7.09 -12.97
C ASP A 293 0.44 -5.72 -12.51
N LYS A 294 1.11 -5.00 -13.42
CA LYS A 294 1.73 -3.68 -13.20
C LYS A 294 2.63 -3.65 -11.97
N LEU A 295 3.53 -4.62 -11.91
CA LEU A 295 4.38 -4.86 -10.77
C LEU A 295 5.43 -3.76 -10.65
N GLU A 296 5.46 -3.14 -9.48
CA GLU A 296 6.55 -2.28 -9.05
C GLU A 296 7.15 -2.85 -7.77
N LEU A 297 8.43 -3.21 -7.82
CA LEU A 297 9.20 -3.65 -6.66
C LEU A 297 10.10 -2.49 -6.23
N THR A 298 10.01 -2.13 -4.96
CA THR A 298 10.89 -1.15 -4.32
C THR A 298 11.74 -1.84 -3.26
N LEU A 299 13.05 -1.67 -3.38
CA LEU A 299 14.07 -2.02 -2.41
C LEU A 299 14.51 -0.75 -1.69
N LEU A 300 14.58 -0.80 -0.38
CA LEU A 300 15.19 0.24 0.44
C LEU A 300 16.29 -0.40 1.29
N HIS A 301 17.53 0.02 1.07
CA HIS A 301 18.63 -0.32 1.94
C HIS A 301 18.92 0.87 2.85
N SER A 302 18.85 0.68 4.16
CA SER A 302 19.24 1.70 5.13
C SER A 302 19.78 1.08 6.41
N ALA A 303 20.81 1.71 6.99
CA ALA A 303 21.46 1.25 8.23
C ALA A 303 21.92 -0.23 8.21
N GLY A 304 22.25 -0.76 7.02
CA GLY A 304 22.67 -2.15 6.82
C GLY A 304 21.52 -3.16 6.69
N GLU A 305 20.27 -2.72 6.81
CA GLU A 305 19.07 -3.54 6.61
C GLU A 305 18.48 -3.28 5.21
N THR A 306 17.85 -4.31 4.63
CA THR A 306 17.16 -4.17 3.34
C THR A 306 15.70 -4.52 3.51
N GLU A 307 14.84 -3.57 3.20
CA GLU A 307 13.40 -3.75 3.14
C GLU A 307 12.96 -3.88 1.68
N GLY A 308 12.01 -4.79 1.46
CA GLY A 308 11.38 -5.00 0.17
C GLY A 308 9.91 -4.70 0.22
N SER A 309 9.42 -3.95 -0.75
CA SER A 309 7.99 -3.80 -0.96
C SER A 309 7.62 -4.02 -2.42
N LEU A 310 6.45 -4.61 -2.62
CA LEU A 310 5.88 -4.89 -3.93
C LEU A 310 4.53 -4.18 -4.01
N SER A 311 4.23 -3.59 -5.16
CA SER A 311 2.88 -3.10 -5.45
C SER A 311 2.46 -3.56 -6.83
N GLY A 312 1.14 -3.60 -7.03
CA GLY A 312 0.55 -4.02 -8.29
C GLY A 312 -0.97 -4.06 -8.20
N VAL A 313 -1.59 -4.68 -9.20
CA VAL A 313 -3.04 -4.90 -9.21
C VAL A 313 -3.36 -6.36 -9.51
N PHE A 314 -4.27 -6.94 -8.74
CA PHE A 314 -4.79 -8.27 -9.02
C PHE A 314 -6.32 -8.23 -9.10
N THR A 315 -6.90 -9.26 -9.70
CA THR A 315 -8.36 -9.44 -9.75
C THR A 315 -8.74 -10.70 -9.00
N MET A 316 -9.70 -10.60 -8.09
CA MET A 316 -10.23 -11.72 -7.32
C MET A 316 -11.74 -11.58 -7.20
N GLY A 317 -12.49 -12.65 -7.51
CA GLY A 317 -13.96 -12.62 -7.51
C GLY A 317 -14.57 -11.54 -8.40
N GLY A 318 -13.88 -11.15 -9.48
CA GLY A 318 -14.30 -10.07 -10.37
C GLY A 318 -14.00 -8.64 -9.87
N VAL A 319 -13.40 -8.51 -8.69
CA VAL A 319 -13.02 -7.23 -8.06
C VAL A 319 -11.54 -6.97 -8.29
N ILE A 320 -11.18 -5.74 -8.65
CA ILE A 320 -9.80 -5.31 -8.86
C ILE A 320 -9.27 -4.68 -7.57
N PHE A 321 -8.16 -5.21 -7.07
CA PHE A 321 -7.48 -4.72 -5.88
C PHE A 321 -6.21 -3.99 -6.25
N SER A 322 -5.96 -2.84 -5.62
CA SER A 322 -4.62 -2.30 -5.53
C SER A 322 -3.93 -3.01 -4.36
N THR A 323 -2.82 -3.67 -4.62
CA THR A 323 -2.11 -4.43 -3.60
C THR A 323 -0.81 -3.75 -3.22
N TYR A 324 -0.44 -3.96 -1.97
CA TYR A 324 0.86 -3.68 -1.43
C TYR A 324 1.34 -4.92 -0.68
N ALA A 325 2.62 -5.25 -0.80
CA ALA A 325 3.22 -6.32 -0.03
C ALA A 325 4.53 -5.87 0.59
N GLN A 326 4.80 -6.32 1.80
CA GLN A 326 6.09 -6.14 2.47
C GLN A 326 6.78 -7.47 2.66
N TYR A 327 8.09 -7.48 2.46
CA TYR A 327 8.91 -8.63 2.75
C TYR A 327 9.44 -8.60 4.19
N SER A 328 9.29 -9.70 4.92
CA SER A 328 9.94 -9.96 6.20
C SER A 328 10.59 -11.35 6.18
N THR A 329 11.61 -11.56 7.01
CA THR A 329 12.23 -12.88 7.14
C THR A 329 11.37 -13.91 7.88
N VAL A 330 10.28 -13.45 8.52
CA VAL A 330 9.36 -14.30 9.32
C VAL A 330 8.19 -14.76 8.46
N ASP A 331 7.53 -13.82 7.79
CA ASP A 331 6.26 -14.04 7.08
C ASP A 331 6.46 -14.22 5.56
N GLY A 332 7.69 -14.04 5.07
CA GLY A 332 7.98 -13.91 3.66
C GLY A 332 7.36 -12.63 3.12
N TRP A 333 6.57 -12.71 2.05
CA TRP A 333 5.79 -11.60 1.55
C TRP A 333 4.40 -11.57 2.21
N ALA A 334 4.10 -10.50 2.92
CA ALA A 334 2.79 -10.21 3.47
C ALA A 334 2.06 -9.22 2.55
N PHE A 335 1.05 -9.70 1.84
CA PHE A 335 0.22 -8.93 0.92
C PHE A 335 -1.00 -8.37 1.64
N SER A 336 -1.37 -7.14 1.29
CA SER A 336 -2.66 -6.55 1.59
C SER A 336 -3.25 -5.91 0.32
N GLY A 337 -4.57 -5.91 0.22
CA GLY A 337 -5.29 -5.24 -0.86
C GLY A 337 -6.61 -4.71 -0.33
N GLU A 338 -6.97 -3.50 -0.73
CA GLU A 338 -8.17 -2.83 -0.27
C GLU A 338 -8.97 -2.27 -1.44
N VAL A 339 -10.29 -2.34 -1.33
CA VAL A 339 -11.25 -1.59 -2.13
C VAL A 339 -12.11 -0.82 -1.15
N THR A 340 -12.22 0.49 -1.36
CA THR A 340 -13.12 1.35 -0.57
C THR A 340 -14.21 1.89 -1.49
N HIS A 341 -15.44 1.99 -0.97
CA HIS A 341 -16.61 2.46 -1.71
C HIS A 341 -16.90 1.71 -3.03
N GLY A 342 -16.89 0.38 -2.99
CA GLY A 342 -17.30 -0.48 -4.09
C GLY A 342 -18.81 -0.76 -4.12
N ASP A 343 -19.34 -1.12 -5.29
CA ASP A 343 -20.66 -1.76 -5.43
C ASP A 343 -20.43 -3.25 -5.72
N ILE A 344 -20.04 -4.01 -4.70
CA ILE A 344 -19.59 -5.40 -4.86
C ILE A 344 -20.65 -6.37 -4.33
N SER A 345 -21.17 -7.27 -5.18
CA SER A 345 -22.07 -8.36 -4.74
C SER A 345 -21.33 -9.35 -3.86
N PHE A 346 -21.79 -9.53 -2.62
CA PHE A 346 -21.24 -10.48 -1.65
C PHE A 346 -21.25 -11.91 -2.16
N VAL A 347 -22.36 -12.35 -2.76
CA VAL A 347 -22.48 -13.72 -3.26
C VAL A 347 -21.56 -13.92 -4.47
N SER A 348 -21.48 -12.95 -5.39
CA SER A 348 -20.61 -13.04 -6.56
C SER A 348 -19.13 -13.03 -6.17
N PHE A 349 -18.74 -12.11 -5.30
CA PHE A 349 -17.37 -12.01 -4.79
C PHE A 349 -16.99 -13.27 -4.02
N THR A 350 -17.81 -13.69 -3.04
CA THR A 350 -17.50 -14.82 -2.17
C THR A 350 -17.48 -16.12 -2.96
N ASN A 351 -18.38 -16.37 -3.90
CA ASN A 351 -18.27 -17.54 -4.78
C ASN A 351 -17.01 -17.49 -5.66
N GLY A 352 -16.64 -16.29 -6.14
CA GLY A 352 -15.39 -16.09 -6.86
C GLY A 352 -14.15 -16.38 -6.01
N LEU A 353 -14.15 -15.97 -4.74
CA LEU A 353 -13.11 -16.28 -3.76
C LEU A 353 -13.07 -17.78 -3.45
N LEU A 354 -14.20 -18.37 -3.08
CA LEU A 354 -14.33 -19.78 -2.71
C LEU A 354 -13.97 -20.73 -3.87
N SER A 355 -14.07 -20.27 -5.12
CA SER A 355 -13.57 -21.02 -6.28
C SER A 355 -12.05 -21.27 -6.27
N PHE A 356 -11.25 -20.46 -5.55
CA PHE A 356 -9.82 -20.73 -5.31
C PHE A 356 -9.59 -22.00 -4.49
N PHE A 357 -10.63 -22.47 -3.80
CA PHE A 357 -10.56 -23.58 -2.85
C PHE A 357 -11.54 -24.71 -3.19
N ASP A 358 -12.09 -24.71 -4.41
CA ASP A 358 -13.08 -25.71 -4.88
C ASP A 358 -14.30 -25.83 -3.96
N THR A 359 -14.80 -24.70 -3.46
CA THR A 359 -16.01 -24.62 -2.62
C THR A 359 -16.94 -23.50 -3.08
N GLN A 360 -18.15 -23.47 -2.55
CA GLN A 360 -19.19 -22.50 -2.90
C GLN A 360 -19.98 -22.10 -1.68
N LEU A 361 -20.60 -20.91 -1.72
CA LEU A 361 -21.59 -20.56 -0.73
C LEU A 361 -22.79 -21.54 -0.81
N PRO A 362 -23.35 -21.94 0.33
CA PRO A 362 -24.60 -22.67 0.40
C PRO A 362 -25.75 -21.95 -0.32
N ALA A 363 -26.75 -22.69 -0.77
CA ALA A 363 -27.96 -22.08 -1.33
C ALA A 363 -28.70 -21.28 -0.24
N ASN A 364 -29.30 -20.14 -0.61
CA ASN A 364 -30.07 -19.23 0.25
C ASN A 364 -29.29 -18.18 1.06
N VAL A 365 -27.99 -17.99 0.82
CA VAL A 365 -27.29 -16.81 1.35
C VAL A 365 -27.80 -15.55 0.62
N PRO A 366 -28.31 -14.53 1.32
CA PRO A 366 -28.75 -13.29 0.69
C PRO A 366 -27.57 -12.58 0.02
N ASP A 367 -27.80 -12.06 -1.19
CA ASP A 367 -26.80 -11.23 -1.87
C ASP A 367 -26.89 -9.79 -1.39
N ILE A 368 -25.81 -9.31 -0.81
CA ILE A 368 -25.70 -7.97 -0.22
C ILE A 368 -24.56 -7.21 -0.87
N THR A 369 -24.63 -5.89 -0.79
CA THR A 369 -23.59 -5.01 -1.35
C THR A 369 -22.50 -4.80 -0.30
N ILE A 370 -21.27 -5.12 -0.67
CA ILE A 370 -20.05 -4.81 0.08
C ILE A 370 -19.52 -3.46 -0.42
N THR A 371 -19.25 -2.55 0.51
CA THR A 371 -18.66 -1.23 0.20
C THR A 371 -17.17 -1.19 0.45
N ASP A 372 -16.73 -1.75 1.56
CA ASP A 372 -15.32 -1.77 1.93
C ASP A 372 -14.87 -3.22 2.03
N LEU A 373 -13.71 -3.49 1.44
CA LEU A 373 -13.22 -4.84 1.25
C LEU A 373 -11.70 -4.85 1.40
N GLY A 374 -11.22 -5.48 2.47
CA GLY A 374 -9.82 -5.79 2.70
C GLY A 374 -9.53 -7.27 2.47
N VAL A 375 -8.39 -7.56 1.85
CA VAL A 375 -7.81 -8.90 1.80
C VAL A 375 -6.37 -8.86 2.24
N SER A 376 -5.91 -9.93 2.90
CA SER A 376 -4.50 -10.09 3.25
C SER A 376 -4.07 -11.55 3.13
N PHE A 377 -2.80 -11.77 2.81
CA PHE A 377 -2.22 -13.11 2.87
C PHE A 377 -0.70 -13.09 3.05
N THR A 378 -0.13 -14.16 3.61
CA THR A 378 1.32 -14.34 3.73
C THR A 378 1.79 -15.51 2.86
N THR A 379 3.02 -15.43 2.34
CA THR A 379 3.56 -16.53 1.49
C THR A 379 4.11 -17.71 2.29
N VAL A 380 4.38 -17.53 3.59
CA VAL A 380 4.95 -18.59 4.44
C VAL A 380 3.85 -19.48 5.02
N ASP A 381 2.87 -18.87 5.71
CA ASP A 381 1.77 -19.64 6.31
C ASP A 381 0.68 -19.97 5.30
N GLU A 382 0.69 -19.27 4.16
CA GLU A 382 -0.36 -19.31 3.14
C GLU A 382 -1.76 -19.00 3.72
N ASP A 383 -1.78 -18.27 4.84
CA ASP A 383 -2.98 -17.82 5.51
C ASP A 383 -3.60 -16.70 4.68
N PHE A 384 -4.89 -16.83 4.40
CA PHE A 384 -5.64 -15.85 3.61
C PHE A 384 -6.78 -15.32 4.46
N GLN A 385 -6.90 -14.00 4.55
CA GLN A 385 -7.97 -13.34 5.30
C GLN A 385 -8.70 -12.35 4.41
N PHE A 386 -10.01 -12.24 4.66
CA PHE A 386 -10.93 -11.34 4.01
C PHE A 386 -11.79 -10.65 5.07
N GLN A 387 -11.93 -9.35 4.94
CA GLN A 387 -12.79 -8.51 5.76
C GLN A 387 -13.62 -7.61 4.87
N ALA A 388 -14.92 -7.56 5.11
CA ALA A 388 -15.83 -6.72 4.36
C ALA A 388 -16.86 -6.06 5.26
N ALA A 389 -17.23 -4.83 4.91
CA ALA A 389 -18.37 -4.12 5.49
C ALA A 389 -19.47 -3.94 4.43
N THR A 390 -20.72 -4.04 4.85
CA THR A 390 -21.90 -3.95 3.97
C THR A 390 -22.64 -2.63 4.18
N ASP A 391 -23.21 -2.05 3.12
CA ASP A 391 -24.06 -0.84 3.20
C ASP A 391 -25.56 -1.12 3.01
N SER A 392 -25.90 -2.37 2.69
CA SER A 392 -27.27 -2.83 2.50
C SER A 392 -27.73 -3.66 3.68
N GLU A 393 -28.95 -3.40 4.15
CA GLU A 393 -29.59 -4.18 5.20
C GLU A 393 -29.80 -5.65 4.76
N ILE A 394 -29.30 -6.59 5.55
CA ILE A 394 -29.58 -8.03 5.43
C ILE A 394 -30.88 -8.34 6.15
N GLU A 395 -31.78 -9.06 5.50
CA GLU A 395 -32.98 -9.61 6.14
C GLU A 395 -32.66 -10.91 6.89
N ILE A 396 -32.92 -10.95 8.20
CA ILE A 396 -32.70 -12.10 9.07
C ILE A 396 -33.95 -12.98 9.12
N PRO A 397 -33.87 -14.28 8.78
CA PRO A 397 -35.04 -15.11 8.42
C PRO A 397 -36.02 -15.41 9.57
N PHE A 398 -35.62 -15.15 10.82
CA PHE A 398 -36.43 -15.40 12.02
C PHE A 398 -36.85 -14.10 12.75
N LEU A 399 -36.51 -12.94 12.20
CA LEU A 399 -36.98 -11.64 12.65
C LEU A 399 -38.06 -11.12 11.69
N THR A 400 -38.87 -10.18 12.15
CA THR A 400 -39.94 -9.55 11.36
C THR A 400 -39.89 -8.05 11.52
N GLY A 401 -40.46 -7.31 10.57
CA GLY A 401 -40.51 -5.85 10.64
C GLY A 401 -39.14 -5.18 10.40
N PRO A 402 -38.98 -3.91 10.82
CA PRO A 402 -37.71 -3.19 10.73
C PRO A 402 -36.54 -3.90 11.43
N GLU A 403 -36.81 -4.67 12.47
CA GLU A 403 -35.82 -5.41 13.27
C GLU A 403 -35.16 -6.53 12.46
N ALA A 404 -35.79 -6.99 11.38
CA ALA A 404 -35.22 -8.01 10.50
C ALA A 404 -34.04 -7.52 9.66
N HIS A 405 -33.81 -6.20 9.60
CA HIS A 405 -32.87 -5.57 8.68
C HIS A 405 -31.61 -5.09 9.42
N ILE A 406 -30.45 -5.70 9.13
CA ILE A 406 -29.18 -5.39 9.81
C ILE A 406 -28.05 -5.01 8.86
N MET A 407 -27.13 -4.17 9.33
CA MET A 407 -25.81 -4.02 8.70
C MET A 407 -24.88 -5.09 9.26
N ALA A 408 -24.03 -5.67 8.40
CA ALA A 408 -23.09 -6.67 8.86
C ALA A 408 -21.66 -6.47 8.38
N ASP A 409 -20.74 -6.94 9.21
CA ASP A 409 -19.36 -7.18 8.88
C ASP A 409 -19.18 -8.66 8.55
N VAL A 410 -18.33 -8.94 7.57
CA VAL A 410 -17.99 -10.30 7.17
C VAL A 410 -16.51 -10.53 7.37
N PHE A 411 -16.18 -11.63 8.04
CA PHE A 411 -14.83 -12.13 8.18
C PHE A 411 -14.74 -13.54 7.58
N ILE A 412 -13.76 -13.78 6.72
CA ILE A 412 -13.44 -15.11 6.20
C ILE A 412 -11.95 -15.33 6.35
N GLU A 413 -11.58 -16.51 6.82
CA GLU A 413 -10.22 -16.95 6.96
C GLU A 413 -10.03 -18.32 6.29
N SER A 414 -8.89 -18.47 5.61
CA SER A 414 -8.41 -19.74 5.14
C SER A 414 -7.02 -20.02 5.69
N LYS A 415 -6.89 -21.15 6.40
CA LYS A 415 -5.65 -21.60 7.02
C LYS A 415 -5.26 -22.99 6.55
N VAL A 416 -3.96 -23.27 6.51
CA VAL A 416 -3.48 -24.64 6.35
C VAL A 416 -3.40 -25.29 7.72
N ASP A 417 -4.20 -26.32 7.95
CA ASP A 417 -4.15 -27.09 9.20
C ASP A 417 -2.81 -27.83 9.27
N SER A 418 -1.95 -27.43 10.21
CA SER A 418 -0.60 -27.99 10.37
C SER A 418 -0.55 -29.49 10.70
N ALA A 419 -1.64 -30.08 11.22
CA ALA A 419 -1.71 -31.50 11.56
C ALA A 419 -2.14 -32.37 10.38
N THR A 420 -3.05 -31.86 9.54
CA THR A 420 -3.62 -32.60 8.40
C THR A 420 -2.99 -32.23 7.06
N GLY A 421 -2.36 -31.06 6.97
CA GLY A 421 -1.87 -30.46 5.72
C GLY A 421 -3.00 -29.98 4.80
N ASN A 422 -4.25 -30.03 5.26
CA ASN A 422 -5.41 -29.63 4.47
C ASN A 422 -5.77 -28.17 4.77
N ARG A 423 -6.21 -27.46 3.73
CA ARG A 423 -6.73 -26.12 3.88
C ARG A 423 -8.13 -26.15 4.47
N GLN A 424 -8.35 -25.36 5.52
CA GLN A 424 -9.65 -25.14 6.16
C GLN A 424 -10.10 -23.71 5.85
N ILE A 425 -11.41 -23.53 5.71
CA ILE A 425 -12.04 -22.22 5.56
C ILE A 425 -13.07 -22.07 6.67
N SER A 426 -12.97 -21.00 7.42
CA SER A 426 -13.90 -20.59 8.45
C SER A 426 -14.23 -19.11 8.26
N GLY A 427 -15.27 -18.65 8.93
CA GLY A 427 -15.64 -17.25 8.87
C GLY A 427 -16.95 -17.01 9.58
N TYR A 428 -17.35 -15.76 9.67
CA TYR A 428 -18.64 -15.37 10.20
C TYR A 428 -19.12 -14.07 9.58
N LEU A 429 -20.44 -13.91 9.60
CA LEU A 429 -21.12 -12.64 9.39
C LEU A 429 -21.60 -12.18 10.75
N GLU A 430 -21.33 -10.93 11.11
CA GLU A 430 -21.67 -10.33 12.40
C GLU A 430 -22.39 -9.00 12.19
N GLY A 431 -23.43 -8.73 12.96
CA GLY A 431 -24.12 -7.45 12.91
C GLY A 431 -25.06 -7.26 14.08
N ASP A 432 -25.46 -6.01 14.31
CA ASP A 432 -26.32 -5.63 15.42
C ASP A 432 -27.78 -5.48 14.95
N PHE A 433 -28.73 -5.89 15.79
CA PHE A 433 -30.14 -5.54 15.66
C PHE A 433 -30.69 -5.04 16.99
N VAL A 434 -31.74 -4.22 16.92
CA VAL A 434 -32.35 -3.62 18.11
C VAL A 434 -33.78 -4.12 18.25
N ILE A 435 -34.14 -4.63 19.43
CA ILE A 435 -35.53 -4.86 19.82
C ILE A 435 -35.82 -3.89 20.97
N ASP A 436 -36.74 -2.93 20.73
CA ASP A 436 -37.03 -1.80 21.63
C ASP A 436 -35.80 -0.91 21.88
N ASP A 437 -35.17 -0.99 23.06
CA ASP A 437 -33.92 -0.30 23.41
C ASP A 437 -32.74 -1.27 23.65
N CYS A 438 -32.93 -2.56 23.34
CA CYS A 438 -31.98 -3.63 23.59
C CYS A 438 -31.25 -4.02 22.31
N GLU A 439 -29.94 -3.74 22.25
CA GLU A 439 -29.06 -4.04 21.12
C GLU A 439 -28.47 -5.45 21.24
N PHE A 440 -28.79 -6.31 20.28
CA PHE A 440 -28.33 -7.68 20.18
C PHE A 440 -27.22 -7.79 19.16
N LEU A 441 -26.15 -8.48 19.54
CA LEU A 441 -25.13 -8.93 18.60
C LEU A 441 -25.58 -10.25 17.98
N LEU A 442 -25.70 -10.28 16.65
CA LEU A 442 -25.99 -11.47 15.85
C LEU A 442 -24.71 -11.94 15.15
N GLN A 443 -24.49 -13.26 15.12
CA GLN A 443 -23.43 -13.87 14.35
C GLN A 443 -23.92 -15.11 13.60
N TYR A 444 -23.43 -15.30 12.38
CA TYR A 444 -23.65 -16.46 11.53
C TYR A 444 -22.31 -17.02 11.07
N SER A 445 -21.92 -18.20 11.56
CA SER A 445 -20.63 -18.82 11.22
C SER A 445 -20.73 -19.65 9.94
N PHE A 446 -19.77 -19.48 9.03
CA PHE A 446 -19.63 -20.26 7.79
C PHE A 446 -18.63 -21.42 7.96
N GLY A 447 -18.66 -22.39 7.04
CA GLY A 447 -17.70 -23.51 7.01
C GLY A 447 -18.12 -24.76 7.82
N LYS A 448 -19.39 -24.83 8.24
CA LYS A 448 -19.96 -25.98 8.96
C LYS A 448 -21.04 -26.69 8.14
N GLU A 449 -21.41 -27.90 8.57
CA GLU A 449 -22.48 -28.72 7.95
C GLU A 449 -23.88 -28.12 8.14
N SER A 450 -24.08 -27.18 9.08
CA SER A 450 -25.39 -26.57 9.39
C SER A 450 -25.33 -25.05 9.49
N HIS A 451 -26.43 -24.39 9.12
CA HIS A 451 -26.62 -22.95 9.15
C HIS A 451 -27.13 -22.50 10.52
N VAL A 452 -26.21 -22.00 11.33
CA VAL A 452 -26.49 -21.64 12.71
C VAL A 452 -26.27 -20.15 12.92
N PHE A 453 -27.36 -19.45 13.23
CA PHE A 453 -27.35 -18.07 13.70
C PHE A 453 -27.32 -18.09 15.22
N VAL A 454 -26.51 -17.25 15.83
CA VAL A 454 -26.45 -17.08 17.28
C VAL A 454 -26.57 -15.60 17.60
N ALA A 455 -27.38 -15.26 18.60
CA ALA A 455 -27.44 -13.88 19.07
C ALA A 455 -27.45 -13.81 20.59
N SER A 456 -26.98 -12.68 21.11
CA SER A 456 -27.01 -12.44 22.55
C SER A 456 -27.23 -10.98 22.89
N TRP A 457 -27.90 -10.75 24.00
CA TRP A 457 -28.01 -9.46 24.66
C TRP A 457 -27.90 -9.67 26.19
N ALA A 458 -27.29 -8.73 26.89
CA ALA A 458 -27.22 -8.74 28.33
C ALA A 458 -27.30 -7.31 28.87
N SER A 459 -28.26 -7.05 29.75
CA SER A 459 -28.32 -5.78 30.47
C SER A 459 -27.17 -5.69 31.48
N ALA A 460 -26.57 -4.51 31.57
CA ALA A 460 -25.75 -4.17 32.73
C ALA A 460 -26.58 -4.23 34.02
N THR A 461 -25.93 -4.45 35.16
CA THR A 461 -26.56 -4.49 36.48
C THR A 461 -26.10 -3.36 37.37
N ASP A 462 -26.96 -2.90 38.28
CA ASP A 462 -26.60 -1.98 39.36
C ASP A 462 -25.74 -2.69 40.44
N GLU A 463 -25.33 -1.93 41.47
CA GLU A 463 -24.55 -2.46 42.61
C GLU A 463 -25.29 -3.54 43.42
N ASN A 464 -26.61 -3.67 43.25
CA ASN A 464 -27.46 -4.65 43.93
C ASN A 464 -27.76 -5.88 43.05
N GLY A 465 -27.25 -5.92 41.82
CA GLY A 465 -27.50 -6.99 40.86
C GLY A 465 -28.84 -6.87 40.12
N ASN A 466 -29.52 -5.72 40.18
CA ASN A 466 -30.72 -5.48 39.37
C ASN A 466 -30.32 -5.04 37.96
N TYR A 467 -31.01 -5.56 36.95
CA TYR A 467 -30.80 -5.14 35.57
C TYR A 467 -31.19 -3.67 35.37
N LEU A 468 -30.34 -2.92 34.65
CA LEU A 468 -30.58 -1.52 34.31
C LEU A 468 -31.64 -1.37 33.20
N HIS A 469 -31.74 -2.35 32.30
CA HIS A 469 -32.73 -2.44 31.24
C HIS A 469 -33.36 -3.84 31.27
N THR A 470 -34.66 -3.93 31.00
CA THR A 470 -35.37 -5.21 30.87
C THR A 470 -36.12 -5.24 29.54
N LEU A 471 -36.09 -6.40 28.88
CA LEU A 471 -36.83 -6.64 27.65
C LEU A 471 -38.08 -7.47 27.94
N GLY A 472 -39.25 -6.94 27.62
CA GLY A 472 -40.49 -7.68 27.72
C GLY A 472 -40.51 -8.89 26.78
N VAL A 473 -40.80 -10.09 27.31
CA VAL A 473 -40.85 -11.32 26.51
C VAL A 473 -41.84 -11.24 25.34
N HIS A 474 -42.95 -10.51 25.50
CA HIS A 474 -43.91 -10.29 24.40
C HIS A 474 -43.31 -9.44 23.29
N THR A 475 -42.59 -8.35 23.63
CA THR A 475 -41.87 -7.52 22.65
C THR A 475 -40.85 -8.35 21.87
N PHE A 476 -40.14 -9.23 22.56
CA PHE A 476 -39.19 -10.15 21.92
C PHE A 476 -39.88 -11.15 20.98
N LEU A 477 -40.97 -11.78 21.42
CA LEU A 477 -41.74 -12.74 20.61
C LEU A 477 -42.40 -12.07 19.40
N ASP A 478 -42.91 -10.85 19.56
CA ASP A 478 -43.50 -10.05 18.49
C ASP A 478 -42.46 -9.71 17.42
N ALA A 479 -41.24 -9.31 17.82
CA ALA A 479 -40.14 -9.07 16.88
C ALA A 479 -39.78 -10.30 16.05
N MET A 480 -39.97 -11.50 16.60
CA MET A 480 -39.76 -12.78 15.89
C MET A 480 -41.00 -13.30 15.14
N GLY A 481 -42.15 -12.59 15.24
CA GLY A 481 -43.40 -13.04 14.66
C GLY A 481 -43.96 -14.34 15.29
N ILE A 482 -43.66 -14.58 16.56
CA ILE A 482 -44.09 -15.78 17.30
C ILE A 482 -45.33 -15.45 18.14
N ASP A 483 -46.48 -15.97 17.73
CA ASP A 483 -47.73 -15.84 18.48
C ASP A 483 -47.80 -16.86 19.63
N LEU A 484 -47.29 -16.48 20.80
CA LEU A 484 -47.33 -17.26 22.03
C LEU A 484 -48.07 -16.49 23.13
N THR A 485 -49.09 -17.12 23.72
CA THR A 485 -49.84 -16.55 24.85
C THR A 485 -49.24 -16.98 26.19
N ILE A 486 -48.80 -16.01 26.99
CA ILE A 486 -48.34 -16.22 28.37
C ILE A 486 -49.54 -16.03 29.32
N PRO A 487 -49.72 -16.86 30.37
CA PRO A 487 -50.83 -16.69 31.29
C PRO A 487 -50.82 -15.33 32.00
N GLU A 488 -52.00 -14.75 32.19
CA GLU A 488 -52.16 -13.42 32.82
C GLU A 488 -51.55 -13.38 34.23
N GLY A 489 -50.79 -12.33 34.53
CA GLY A 489 -50.15 -12.11 35.84
C GLY A 489 -48.75 -12.69 35.99
N ILE A 490 -48.18 -13.29 34.94
CA ILE A 490 -46.77 -13.67 34.87
C ILE A 490 -45.99 -12.52 34.20
N ASP A 491 -44.92 -12.08 34.86
CA ASP A 491 -44.04 -11.01 34.37
C ASP A 491 -42.65 -11.59 34.06
N LEU A 492 -42.45 -11.97 32.79
CA LEU A 492 -41.24 -12.61 32.28
C LEU A 492 -40.28 -11.61 31.63
N ASP A 493 -40.24 -10.36 32.12
CA ASP A 493 -39.19 -9.41 31.73
C ASP A 493 -37.80 -10.05 31.82
N LEU A 494 -37.00 -9.85 30.78
CA LEU A 494 -35.72 -10.52 30.54
C LEU A 494 -34.57 -9.54 30.78
N GLY A 495 -33.53 -9.98 31.49
CA GLY A 495 -32.29 -9.20 31.69
C GLY A 495 -31.10 -9.70 30.90
N GLN A 496 -31.17 -10.93 30.38
CA GLN A 496 -30.16 -11.52 29.51
C GLN A 496 -30.80 -12.56 28.60
N ILE A 497 -30.38 -12.60 27.34
CA ILE A 497 -30.87 -13.53 26.32
C ILE A 497 -29.69 -14.07 25.51
N TYR A 498 -29.72 -15.36 25.23
CA TYR A 498 -28.91 -16.01 24.21
C TYR A 498 -29.81 -16.96 23.44
N PHE A 499 -29.75 -16.91 22.11
CA PHE A 499 -30.46 -17.86 21.30
C PHE A 499 -29.61 -18.35 20.13
N GLN A 500 -30.01 -19.52 19.65
CA GLN A 500 -29.47 -20.17 18.47
C GLN A 500 -30.64 -20.48 17.54
N TYR A 501 -30.53 -20.09 16.28
CA TYR A 501 -31.46 -20.48 15.22
C TYR A 501 -30.74 -21.37 14.21
N THR A 502 -31.28 -22.57 13.98
CA THR A 502 -30.78 -23.52 12.99
C THR A 502 -31.72 -23.50 11.79
N ALA A 503 -31.22 -23.08 10.63
CA ALA A 503 -32.07 -22.82 9.46
C ALA A 503 -32.64 -24.12 8.86
N GLU A 504 -31.88 -25.21 8.83
CA GLU A 504 -32.31 -26.49 8.24
C GLU A 504 -33.50 -27.11 8.96
N SER A 505 -33.54 -26.96 10.28
CA SER A 505 -34.63 -27.44 11.13
C SER A 505 -35.67 -26.35 11.44
N GLU A 506 -35.47 -25.12 10.93
CA GLU A 506 -36.25 -23.93 11.27
C GLU A 506 -36.55 -23.84 12.78
N THR A 507 -35.54 -24.11 13.61
CA THR A 507 -35.69 -24.23 15.06
C THR A 507 -34.88 -23.16 15.77
N LEU A 508 -35.55 -22.42 16.65
CA LEU A 508 -34.98 -21.44 17.56
C LEU A 508 -34.92 -22.02 18.98
N GLU A 509 -33.72 -22.07 19.54
CA GLU A 509 -33.45 -22.46 20.92
C GLU A 509 -32.93 -21.26 21.69
N LEU A 510 -33.63 -20.87 22.73
CA LEU A 510 -33.33 -19.70 23.54
C LEU A 510 -33.19 -20.09 25.00
N VAL A 511 -32.22 -19.45 25.64
CA VAL A 511 -32.05 -19.41 27.09
C VAL A 511 -31.98 -17.96 27.53
N ALA A 512 -32.57 -17.64 28.66
CA ALA A 512 -32.64 -16.27 29.17
C ALA A 512 -32.67 -16.25 30.70
N ASN A 513 -32.27 -15.12 31.27
CA ASN A 513 -32.47 -14.82 32.69
C ASN A 513 -33.63 -13.84 32.83
N SER A 514 -34.66 -14.23 33.57
CA SER A 514 -35.74 -13.31 33.92
C SER A 514 -35.28 -12.32 35.00
N ALA A 515 -35.78 -11.09 34.93
CA ALA A 515 -35.59 -10.08 35.97
C ALA A 515 -36.38 -10.41 37.24
N ASN A 516 -37.53 -11.08 37.10
CA ASN A 516 -38.45 -11.38 38.20
C ASN A 516 -38.43 -12.85 38.66
N TYR A 517 -37.93 -13.73 37.79
CA TYR A 517 -37.86 -15.17 38.03
C TYR A 517 -36.45 -15.71 37.75
N GLY A 518 -36.25 -17.02 37.81
CA GLY A 518 -34.97 -17.65 37.49
C GLY A 518 -34.76 -17.85 35.98
N ASP A 519 -33.92 -18.83 35.66
CA ASP A 519 -33.61 -19.24 34.29
C ASP A 519 -34.90 -19.58 33.52
N ALA A 520 -34.97 -19.07 32.30
CA ALA A 520 -36.02 -19.34 31.33
C ALA A 520 -35.43 -19.95 30.05
N TYR A 521 -36.22 -20.75 29.37
CA TYR A 521 -35.86 -21.33 28.09
C TYR A 521 -37.06 -21.34 27.16
N LEU A 522 -36.81 -21.20 25.87
CA LEU A 522 -37.81 -21.26 24.82
C LEU A 522 -37.27 -22.12 23.67
N ILE A 523 -38.07 -23.06 23.20
CA ILE A 523 -37.82 -23.82 21.97
C ILE A 523 -38.99 -23.53 21.06
N VAL A 524 -38.71 -23.06 19.85
CA VAL A 524 -39.72 -22.78 18.84
C VAL A 524 -39.32 -23.42 17.52
N SER A 525 -40.22 -24.15 16.87
CA SER A 525 -39.96 -24.78 15.57
C SER A 525 -41.18 -24.70 14.67
N LYS A 526 -40.95 -24.48 13.38
CA LYS A 526 -41.99 -24.66 12.35
C LYS A 526 -42.19 -26.15 12.05
N LEU A 527 -41.20 -27.00 12.32
CA LEU A 527 -41.33 -28.45 12.24
C LEU A 527 -41.99 -29.01 13.51
N PRO A 528 -42.68 -30.18 13.43
CA PRO A 528 -43.26 -30.79 14.61
C PRO A 528 -42.24 -31.14 15.71
N LEU A 529 -42.30 -30.46 16.87
CA LEU A 529 -41.49 -30.75 18.05
C LEU A 529 -41.86 -32.17 18.56
N GLY A 530 -40.95 -33.14 18.45
CA GLY A 530 -41.23 -34.56 18.71
C GLY A 530 -41.03 -35.48 17.50
N GLN A 531 -40.75 -34.90 16.32
CA GLN A 531 -40.24 -35.61 15.14
C GLN A 531 -38.85 -35.13 14.69
N LEU A 532 -38.19 -34.29 15.49
CA LEU A 532 -36.80 -33.85 15.27
C LEU A 532 -35.89 -35.09 15.08
N GLY A 533 -35.40 -35.28 13.85
CA GLY A 533 -34.56 -36.43 13.48
C GLY A 533 -35.29 -37.70 13.00
N SER A 534 -36.61 -37.64 12.72
CA SER A 534 -37.33 -38.78 12.12
C SER A 534 -37.35 -38.71 10.58
N ASP A 535 -37.19 -39.85 9.90
CA ASP A 535 -37.26 -39.99 8.42
C ASP A 535 -38.67 -39.72 7.83
N GLN A 536 -39.55 -39.03 8.55
CA GLN A 536 -40.86 -38.66 8.03
C GLN A 536 -40.72 -37.48 7.07
N PRO A 537 -41.39 -37.51 5.90
CA PRO A 537 -41.27 -36.44 4.92
C PRO A 537 -41.82 -35.13 5.50
N VAL A 538 -40.96 -34.10 5.53
CA VAL A 538 -41.34 -32.72 5.82
C VAL A 538 -42.34 -32.26 4.74
N PRO A 539 -43.49 -31.67 5.09
CA PRO A 539 -44.45 -31.16 4.11
C PRO A 539 -43.82 -30.13 3.15
N GLU A 540 -44.20 -30.16 1.87
CA GLU A 540 -43.61 -29.32 0.80
C GLU A 540 -43.85 -27.80 0.95
N ASP A 541 -44.72 -27.35 1.86
CA ASP A 541 -44.96 -25.92 2.14
C ASP A 541 -45.23 -25.69 3.64
N MET A 542 -44.19 -25.27 4.34
CA MET A 542 -44.24 -24.94 5.78
C MET A 542 -44.32 -23.43 6.04
N SER A 543 -44.40 -22.61 4.97
CA SER A 543 -44.36 -21.14 5.08
C SER A 543 -45.54 -20.54 5.87
N THR A 544 -46.65 -21.28 5.99
CA THR A 544 -47.86 -20.88 6.71
C THR A 544 -48.15 -21.71 7.97
N ALA A 545 -47.26 -22.63 8.36
CA ALA A 545 -47.47 -23.45 9.55
C ALA A 545 -47.30 -22.60 10.83
N PRO A 546 -48.20 -22.71 11.82
CA PRO A 546 -48.03 -22.02 13.09
C PRO A 546 -46.82 -22.60 13.83
N TRP A 547 -46.06 -21.72 14.48
CA TRP A 547 -44.95 -22.12 15.35
C TRP A 547 -45.42 -23.08 16.44
N GLN A 548 -44.70 -24.19 16.60
CA GLN A 548 -44.80 -25.01 17.81
C GLN A 548 -43.77 -24.52 18.82
N TYR A 549 -44.16 -24.48 20.09
CA TYR A 549 -43.31 -23.90 21.12
C TYR A 549 -43.37 -24.66 22.44
N ILE A 550 -42.27 -24.55 23.20
CA ILE A 550 -42.16 -24.93 24.60
C ILE A 550 -41.39 -23.81 25.31
N LEU A 551 -42.08 -23.10 26.19
CA LEU A 551 -41.53 -22.05 27.04
C LEU A 551 -41.55 -22.57 28.48
N GLY A 552 -40.42 -22.53 29.16
CA GLY A 552 -40.36 -22.90 30.57
C GLY A 552 -39.47 -21.97 31.38
N TRP A 553 -39.76 -21.82 32.66
CA TRP A 553 -38.95 -21.03 33.59
C TRP A 553 -39.05 -21.57 35.01
N ALA A 554 -38.04 -21.26 35.81
CA ALA A 554 -37.98 -21.61 37.23
C ALA A 554 -38.34 -20.41 38.12
N TYR A 555 -38.98 -20.67 39.25
CA TYR A 555 -39.19 -19.68 40.30
C TYR A 555 -38.11 -19.82 41.38
N THR A 556 -37.47 -18.71 41.74
CA THR A 556 -36.40 -18.67 42.75
C THR A 556 -36.94 -18.69 44.18
N ASP A 557 -38.09 -18.05 44.41
CA ASP A 557 -38.61 -17.76 45.75
C ASP A 557 -40.00 -18.38 46.03
N VAL A 558 -40.50 -19.20 45.11
CA VAL A 558 -41.79 -19.88 45.26
C VAL A 558 -41.60 -21.26 45.88
N THR A 559 -42.17 -21.45 47.07
CA THR A 559 -42.10 -22.72 47.81
C THR A 559 -43.47 -23.40 47.97
N LYS A 560 -44.55 -22.73 47.55
CA LYS A 560 -45.92 -23.24 47.52
C LYS A 560 -46.53 -23.01 46.15
N LEU A 561 -47.36 -23.94 45.69
CA LEU A 561 -47.97 -23.83 44.37
C LEU A 561 -49.02 -22.71 44.31
N SER A 562 -49.66 -22.34 45.43
CA SER A 562 -50.59 -21.22 45.45
C SER A 562 -49.95 -19.85 45.25
N ASP A 563 -48.64 -19.74 45.52
CA ASP A 563 -47.88 -18.51 45.38
C ASP A 563 -47.43 -18.29 43.92
N ILE A 564 -47.73 -19.21 42.99
CA ILE A 564 -47.42 -19.05 41.56
C ILE A 564 -48.28 -17.92 40.98
N PRO A 565 -47.69 -16.86 40.40
CA PRO A 565 -48.43 -15.77 39.77
C PRO A 565 -49.36 -16.26 38.66
N GLY A 566 -50.56 -15.67 38.56
CA GLY A 566 -51.56 -15.97 37.53
C GLY A 566 -52.33 -17.29 37.70
N VAL A 567 -51.63 -18.39 38.00
CA VAL A 567 -52.20 -19.75 38.02
C VAL A 567 -52.25 -20.41 39.40
N GLY A 568 -51.59 -19.83 40.41
CA GLY A 568 -51.42 -20.45 41.72
C GLY A 568 -52.72 -20.73 42.46
N SER A 569 -53.75 -19.89 42.27
CA SER A 569 -55.05 -20.06 42.95
C SER A 569 -55.70 -21.43 42.69
N PHE A 570 -55.45 -22.07 41.54
CA PHE A 570 -55.92 -23.42 41.23
C PHE A 570 -55.27 -24.50 42.09
N PHE A 571 -54.07 -24.24 42.60
CA PHE A 571 -53.24 -25.19 43.33
C PHE A 571 -53.26 -24.99 44.85
N ALA A 572 -54.10 -24.11 45.39
CA ALA A 572 -54.25 -23.90 46.83
C ALA A 572 -54.43 -25.20 47.66
N PRO A 573 -55.14 -26.24 47.18
CA PRO A 573 -55.21 -27.51 47.90
C PRO A 573 -53.87 -28.26 48.02
N ALA A 574 -52.90 -27.98 47.14
CA ALA A 574 -51.61 -28.66 47.06
C ALA A 574 -50.53 -28.05 47.96
N ASP A 575 -50.80 -26.91 48.62
CA ASP A 575 -49.90 -26.22 49.56
C ASP A 575 -49.55 -27.02 50.83
N MET A 576 -50.09 -28.24 50.97
CA MET A 576 -49.64 -29.19 51.98
C MET A 576 -48.20 -29.66 51.75
N PHE A 577 -47.68 -29.49 50.54
CA PHE A 577 -46.29 -29.78 50.18
C PHE A 577 -45.48 -28.47 50.13
N THR A 578 -44.30 -28.48 50.74
CA THR A 578 -43.28 -27.46 50.50
C THR A 578 -42.42 -27.92 49.34
N MET A 579 -42.46 -27.15 48.26
CA MET A 579 -41.70 -27.45 47.06
C MET A 579 -40.25 -27.02 47.26
N LYS A 580 -39.33 -27.89 46.83
CA LYS A 580 -37.91 -27.56 46.78
C LYS A 580 -37.61 -26.64 45.59
N GLU A 581 -38.28 -26.92 44.47
CA GLU A 581 -38.12 -26.24 43.19
C GLU A 581 -39.51 -26.20 42.53
N VAL A 582 -39.86 -25.07 41.92
CA VAL A 582 -41.11 -24.87 41.19
C VAL A 582 -40.76 -24.27 39.84
N SER A 583 -41.29 -24.89 38.78
CA SER A 583 -41.14 -24.41 37.40
C SER A 583 -42.49 -24.45 36.72
N LEU A 584 -42.71 -23.55 35.77
CA LEU A 584 -43.87 -23.61 34.89
C LEU A 584 -43.38 -23.88 33.46
N VAL A 585 -44.13 -24.71 32.74
CA VAL A 585 -43.90 -24.98 31.32
C VAL A 585 -45.21 -24.74 30.58
N VAL A 586 -45.14 -23.94 29.53
CA VAL A 586 -46.22 -23.64 28.62
C VAL A 586 -45.81 -24.18 27.25
N ALA A 587 -46.63 -25.05 26.69
CA ALA A 587 -46.34 -25.68 25.41
C ALA A 587 -47.56 -25.67 24.50
N SER A 588 -47.31 -25.57 23.18
CA SER A 588 -48.35 -25.72 22.15
C SER A 588 -48.74 -27.18 21.89
N MET A 589 -48.14 -28.13 22.63
CA MET A 589 -48.28 -29.56 22.42
C MET A 589 -48.27 -30.35 23.73
N ASP A 590 -48.52 -31.65 23.63
CA ASP A 590 -48.42 -32.57 24.75
C ASP A 590 -46.95 -32.80 25.15
N VAL A 591 -46.51 -32.10 26.21
CA VAL A 591 -45.15 -32.17 26.75
C VAL A 591 -44.77 -33.58 27.19
N SER A 592 -45.74 -34.47 27.48
CA SER A 592 -45.42 -35.86 27.85
C SER A 592 -44.79 -36.67 26.71
N GLN A 593 -44.85 -36.17 25.48
CA GLN A 593 -44.29 -36.78 24.28
C GLN A 593 -42.98 -36.12 23.82
N PHE A 594 -42.51 -35.08 24.53
CA PHE A 594 -41.33 -34.30 24.16
C PHE A 594 -40.26 -34.38 25.24
N GLU A 595 -39.08 -34.88 24.88
CA GLU A 595 -37.89 -34.74 25.74
C GLU A 595 -37.22 -33.41 25.43
N ILE A 596 -37.11 -32.54 26.43
CA ILE A 596 -36.41 -31.25 26.28
C ILE A 596 -34.96 -31.55 25.88
N PRO A 597 -34.49 -31.07 24.72
CA PRO A 597 -33.12 -31.25 24.30
C PRO A 597 -32.15 -30.57 25.25
N VAL A 598 -30.87 -30.89 25.09
CA VAL A 598 -29.82 -30.18 25.80
C VAL A 598 -29.77 -28.74 25.27
N MET A 599 -30.24 -27.78 26.06
CA MET A 599 -30.27 -26.38 25.67
C MET A 599 -28.85 -25.79 25.61
N PRO A 600 -28.64 -24.76 24.76
CA PRO A 600 -27.38 -24.05 24.76
C PRO A 600 -27.09 -23.39 26.11
N ALA A 601 -25.81 -23.23 26.43
CA ALA A 601 -25.41 -22.50 27.62
C ALA A 601 -25.61 -20.99 27.44
N MET A 602 -26.05 -20.31 28.50
CA MET A 602 -26.11 -18.85 28.54
C MET A 602 -24.72 -18.27 28.27
N ARG A 603 -24.60 -17.41 27.26
CA ARG A 603 -23.36 -16.72 26.90
C ARG A 603 -23.60 -15.35 26.30
N THR A 604 -22.59 -14.50 26.39
CA THR A 604 -22.52 -13.23 25.67
C THR A 604 -21.52 -13.39 24.54
N ILE A 605 -21.96 -13.13 23.30
CA ILE A 605 -21.10 -13.12 22.12
C ILE A 605 -20.17 -11.92 22.22
N THR A 606 -18.91 -12.12 21.80
CA THR A 606 -17.90 -11.06 21.80
C THR A 606 -17.71 -10.59 20.37
N PRO A 607 -17.82 -9.28 20.08
CA PRO A 607 -17.58 -8.74 18.74
C PRO A 607 -16.22 -9.19 18.20
N GLY A 608 -16.18 -9.56 16.92
CA GLY A 608 -14.96 -9.95 16.22
C GLY A 608 -14.40 -11.34 16.58
N VAL A 609 -15.12 -12.15 17.36
CA VAL A 609 -14.71 -13.51 17.75
C VAL A 609 -15.76 -14.51 17.27
N ASP A 610 -15.35 -15.55 16.55
CA ASP A 610 -16.28 -16.60 16.12
C ASP A 610 -16.88 -17.31 17.36
N ALA A 611 -18.18 -17.13 17.60
CA ALA A 611 -18.90 -17.76 18.70
C ALA A 611 -18.92 -19.29 18.58
N SER A 612 -18.43 -19.85 17.49
CA SER A 612 -18.30 -21.29 17.30
C SER A 612 -17.01 -21.88 17.92
N GLU A 613 -16.04 -21.05 18.32
CA GLU A 613 -14.82 -21.47 19.03
C GLU A 613 -15.06 -21.70 20.53
N ASN A 614 -14.61 -22.86 21.05
CA ASN A 614 -14.76 -23.30 22.45
C ASN A 614 -16.21 -23.31 23.01
N PRO A 615 -17.08 -24.25 22.57
CA PRO A 615 -18.38 -24.42 23.19
C PRO A 615 -18.21 -24.82 24.67
N PRO A 616 -18.77 -24.07 25.64
CA PRO A 616 -18.77 -24.48 27.04
C PRO A 616 -19.56 -25.78 27.20
N ALA A 617 -19.34 -26.47 28.33
CA ALA A 617 -20.17 -27.61 28.69
C ALA A 617 -21.66 -27.21 28.63
N PRO A 618 -22.53 -28.05 28.05
CA PRO A 618 -23.95 -27.72 27.89
C PRO A 618 -24.57 -27.27 29.22
N ALA A 619 -25.52 -26.33 29.15
CA ALA A 619 -26.23 -25.93 30.35
C ALA A 619 -26.96 -27.15 30.93
N ASP A 620 -26.75 -27.41 32.21
CA ASP A 620 -27.58 -28.32 33.00
C ASP A 620 -28.91 -27.60 33.25
N VAL A 621 -29.69 -27.37 32.19
CA VAL A 621 -31.07 -26.89 32.33
C VAL A 621 -31.79 -27.99 33.09
N ARG A 622 -32.04 -27.71 34.38
CA ARG A 622 -32.59 -28.70 35.30
C ARG A 622 -33.87 -29.24 34.71
N ARG A 623 -33.81 -30.50 34.25
CA ARG A 623 -34.95 -31.23 33.71
C ARG A 623 -36.10 -31.15 34.72
N PRO A 624 -37.29 -30.65 34.33
CA PRO A 624 -38.48 -30.92 35.12
C PRO A 624 -38.64 -32.45 35.18
N VAL A 625 -38.63 -33.01 36.39
CA VAL A 625 -38.92 -34.43 36.64
C VAL A 625 -40.41 -34.65 36.70
#